data_AF-A0A3D1B4Y3-F1
#
_entry.id   AF-A0A3D1B4Y3-F1
#
_cell.length_a   1.000
_cell.length_b   1.000
_cell.length_c   1.000
_cell.angle_alpha   90.00
_cell.angle_beta   90.00
_cell.angle_gamma   90.00
#
_symmetry.space_group_name_H-M   'P 1'
#
loop_
_entity.id
_entity.type
_entity.pdbx_description
1 polymer ?
#
loop_
_entity_poly.entity_id
_entity_poly.type
_entity_poly.pdbx_seq_one_letter_code
_entity_poly.pdbx_strand_id
1 'polypeptide(L)'
;MTPEFISLFTRPDRAWETIRQKEDAHSLHYLMHLLLLALVPAVCLFIGVTIVGWSLVDEERVRLDTASALQLCLLLYLAIVIGTVIMGFFVRWMARAFDVR
;
A
#
# COMPACT_ATOMS: atom_id res chain seq x y z
N MET A 1 -29.45 13.11 -1.62
CA MET A 1 -28.09 12.59 -1.46
C MET A 1 -27.31 13.59 -0.63
N THR A 2 -27.30 13.47 0.70
CA THR A 2 -26.35 14.23 1.51
C THR A 2 -24.96 13.66 1.23
N PRO A 3 -23.94 14.48 0.95
CA PRO A 3 -22.59 13.96 0.77
C PRO A 3 -22.19 13.20 2.04
N GLU A 4 -21.66 11.99 1.87
CA GLU A 4 -21.25 11.06 2.95
C GLU A 4 -20.38 11.76 4.01
N PHE A 5 -19.58 12.75 3.58
CA PHE A 5 -18.80 13.64 4.42
C PHE A 5 -19.62 14.34 5.52
N ILE A 6 -20.79 14.88 5.19
CA ILE A 6 -21.66 15.57 6.16
C ILE A 6 -22.27 14.56 7.13
N SER A 7 -22.60 13.37 6.65
CA SER A 7 -23.11 12.28 7.50
C SER A 7 -22.06 11.80 8.50
N LEU A 8 -20.78 11.80 8.12
CA LEU A 8 -19.65 11.43 8.99
C LEU A 8 -19.54 12.33 10.23
N PHE A 9 -19.79 13.64 10.08
CA PHE A 9 -19.75 14.60 11.18
C PHE A 9 -21.04 14.67 12.00
N THR A 10 -22.19 14.32 11.40
CA THR A 10 -23.50 14.51 12.04
C THR A 10 -24.05 13.22 12.66
N ARG A 11 -23.78 12.07 12.03
CA ARG A 11 -24.25 10.73 12.42
C ARG A 11 -23.17 9.69 12.08
N PRO A 12 -22.05 9.68 12.82
CA PRO A 12 -20.89 8.87 12.49
C PRO A 12 -21.22 7.37 12.42
N ASP A 13 -22.03 6.85 13.34
CA ASP A 13 -22.32 5.40 13.41
C ASP A 13 -22.97 4.87 12.12
N ARG A 14 -23.98 5.59 11.59
CA ARG A 14 -24.64 5.22 10.32
C ARG A 14 -23.75 5.44 9.10
N ALA A 15 -22.93 6.49 9.11
CA ALA A 15 -21.99 6.73 8.02
C ALA A 15 -20.98 5.59 7.93
N TRP A 16 -20.41 5.17 9.07
CA TRP A 16 -19.49 4.04 9.14
C TRP A 16 -20.13 2.71 8.73
N GLU A 17 -21.36 2.41 9.14
CA GLU A 17 -22.09 1.22 8.67
C GLU A 17 -22.27 1.23 7.14
N THR A 18 -22.64 2.37 6.56
CA THR A 18 -22.88 2.51 5.12
C THR A 18 -21.57 2.36 4.32
N ILE A 19 -20.47 2.93 4.83
CA ILE A 19 -19.13 2.79 4.24
C ILE A 19 -18.67 1.33 4.31
N ARG A 20 -18.83 0.68 5.47
CA ARG A 20 -18.45 -0.72 5.67
C ARG A 20 -19.23 -1.66 4.76
N GLN A 21 -20.55 -1.45 4.59
CA GLN A 21 -21.35 -2.23 3.65
C GLN A 21 -20.91 -2.07 2.19
N LYS A 22 -20.49 -0.86 1.78
CA LYS A 22 -19.93 -0.62 0.44
C LYS A 22 -18.57 -1.30 0.26
N GLU A 23 -17.72 -1.27 1.29
CA GLU A 23 -16.40 -1.91 1.29
C GLU A 23 -16.50 -3.44 1.25
N ASP A 24 -17.37 -4.05 2.06
CA ASP A 24 -17.56 -5.51 2.09
C ASP A 24 -18.09 -6.03 0.75
N ALA A 25 -18.93 -5.25 0.04
CA ALA A 25 -19.43 -5.61 -1.28
C ALA A 25 -18.35 -5.63 -2.38
N HIS A 26 -17.24 -4.89 -2.22
CA HIS A 26 -16.19 -4.73 -3.23
C HIS A 26 -14.77 -4.91 -2.68
N SER A 27 -14.57 -5.80 -1.71
CA SER A 27 -13.27 -6.01 -1.05
C SER A 27 -12.11 -6.29 -2.03
N LEU A 28 -12.37 -7.04 -3.10
CA LEU A 28 -11.37 -7.34 -4.15
C LEU A 28 -10.87 -6.08 -4.89
N HIS A 29 -11.71 -5.05 -5.02
CA HIS A 29 -11.36 -3.81 -5.69
C HIS A 29 -10.28 -3.02 -4.93
N TYR A 30 -10.32 -3.08 -3.60
CA TYR A 30 -9.31 -2.46 -2.73
C TYR A 30 -7.98 -3.22 -2.76
N LEU A 31 -8.02 -4.55 -2.87
CA LEU A 31 -6.81 -5.35 -3.05
C LEU A 31 -6.08 -4.98 -4.36
N MET A 32 -6.82 -4.77 -5.44
CA MET A 32 -6.25 -4.33 -6.72
C MET A 32 -5.64 -2.93 -6.63
N HIS A 33 -6.32 -2.00 -5.94
CA HIS A 33 -5.77 -0.67 -5.66
C HIS A 33 -4.48 -0.75 -4.86
N LEU A 34 -4.43 -1.57 -3.80
CA LEU A 34 -3.22 -1.78 -3.02
C LEU A 34 -2.08 -2.31 -3.89
N LEU A 35 -2.36 -3.31 -4.72
CA LEU A 35 -1.39 -3.95 -5.59
C LEU A 35 -0.81 -2.94 -6.61
N LEU A 36 -1.67 -2.10 -7.18
CA LEU A 36 -1.28 -1.05 -8.13
C LEU A 36 -0.49 0.08 -7.45
N LEU A 37 -0.89 0.49 -6.25
CA LEU A 37 -0.18 1.52 -5.48
C LEU A 37 1.18 1.02 -4.99
N ALA A 38 1.31 -0.26 -4.64
CA ALA A 38 2.58 -0.89 -4.25
C ALA A 38 3.59 -0.96 -5.41
N LEU A 39 3.12 -0.90 -6.66
CA LEU A 39 3.98 -0.89 -7.84
C LEU A 39 4.71 0.44 -8.04
N VAL A 40 4.11 1.55 -7.60
CA VAL A 40 4.69 2.90 -7.70
C VAL A 40 6.10 3.00 -7.09
N PRO A 41 6.33 2.66 -5.80
CA PRO A 41 7.66 2.73 -5.21
C PRO A 41 8.66 1.77 -5.85
N ALA A 42 8.23 0.60 -6.33
CA ALA A 42 9.11 -0.35 -7.02
C ALA A 42 9.60 0.21 -8.37
N VAL A 43 8.72 0.86 -9.13
CA VAL A 43 9.09 1.52 -10.41
C VAL A 43 9.99 2.74 -10.16
N CYS A 44 9.67 3.56 -9.16
CA CYS A 44 10.51 4.68 -8.77
C CYS A 44 11.92 4.24 -8.38
N LEU A 45 12.04 3.14 -7.61
CA LEU A 45 13.34 2.57 -7.27
C LEU A 45 14.09 2.10 -8.52
N PHE A 46 13.41 1.38 -9.42
CA PHE A 46 14.02 0.89 -10.66
C PHE A 46 14.63 2.05 -11.47
N ILE A 47 13.87 3.13 -11.65
CA ILE A 47 14.33 4.34 -12.34
C ILE A 47 15.52 4.99 -11.60
N GLY A 48 15.44 5.06 -10.27
CA GLY A 48 16.50 5.64 -9.43
C GLY A 48 17.84 4.90 -9.57
N VAL A 49 17.83 3.57 -9.49
CA VAL A 49 19.07 2.77 -9.51
C VAL A 49 19.64 2.53 -10.91
N THR A 50 18.80 2.60 -11.97
CA THR A 50 19.22 2.36 -13.36
C THR A 50 19.49 3.65 -14.14
N ILE A 51 18.61 4.66 -14.06
CA ILE A 51 18.67 5.87 -14.89
C ILE A 51 19.41 7.00 -14.17
N VAL A 52 19.00 7.30 -12.93
CA VAL A 52 19.62 8.38 -12.15
C VAL A 52 21.01 7.95 -11.70
N GLY A 53 21.12 6.70 -11.22
CA GLY A 53 22.31 6.18 -10.59
C GLY A 53 22.59 6.87 -9.26
N TRP A 54 23.56 6.35 -8.53
CA TRP A 54 24.06 6.98 -7.31
C TRP A 54 25.58 7.02 -7.35
N SER A 55 26.15 7.98 -6.67
CA SER A 55 27.60 8.17 -6.60
C SER A 55 27.97 8.33 -5.13
N LEU A 56 28.93 7.51 -4.67
CA LEU A 56 29.51 7.66 -3.34
C LEU A 56 30.73 8.59 -3.36
N VAL A 57 31.33 8.82 -4.54
CA VAL A 57 32.48 9.67 -4.79
C VAL A 57 32.23 10.39 -6.13
N ASP A 58 32.27 11.73 -6.14
CA ASP A 58 31.78 12.64 -7.19
C ASP A 58 32.05 12.22 -8.66
N GLU A 59 33.16 11.52 -8.93
CA GLU A 59 33.60 11.14 -10.28
C GLU A 59 33.02 9.79 -10.77
N GLU A 60 32.57 8.89 -9.89
CA GLU A 60 32.05 7.57 -10.26
C GLU A 60 30.55 7.45 -9.99
N ARG A 61 29.75 7.40 -11.06
CA ARG A 61 28.34 7.01 -10.99
C ARG A 61 28.21 5.50 -11.07
N VAL A 62 27.87 4.87 -9.95
CA VAL A 62 27.54 3.46 -9.90
C VAL A 62 26.11 3.29 -10.40
N ARG A 63 25.93 2.49 -11.44
CA ARG A 63 24.62 2.09 -11.94
C ARG A 63 24.50 0.60 -11.70
N LEU A 64 23.36 0.17 -11.17
CA LEU A 64 23.11 -1.26 -11.02
C LEU A 64 22.84 -1.86 -12.40
N ASP A 65 23.38 -3.06 -12.63
CA ASP A 65 23.01 -3.84 -13.80
C ASP A 65 21.49 -4.08 -13.82
N THR A 66 20.91 -4.11 -15.02
CA THR A 66 19.46 -4.17 -15.21
C THR A 66 18.86 -5.42 -14.57
N ALA A 67 19.58 -6.55 -14.60
CA ALA A 67 19.12 -7.80 -13.99
C ALA A 67 19.07 -7.68 -12.46
N SER A 68 20.11 -7.14 -11.84
CA SER A 68 20.16 -6.92 -10.39
C SER A 68 19.13 -5.89 -9.93
N ALA A 69 18.92 -4.82 -10.71
CA ALA A 69 17.91 -3.81 -10.43
C ALA A 69 16.49 -4.40 -10.46
N LEU A 70 16.17 -5.24 -11.45
CA LEU A 70 14.89 -5.94 -11.52
C LEU A 70 14.67 -6.86 -10.32
N GLN A 71 15.68 -7.64 -9.93
CA GLN A 71 15.60 -8.51 -8.76
C GLN A 71 15.32 -7.72 -7.48
N LEU A 72 16.02 -6.60 -7.27
CA LEU A 72 15.80 -5.72 -6.12
C LEU A 72 14.38 -5.14 -6.10
N CYS A 73 13.90 -4.66 -7.25
CA CYS A 73 12.56 -4.08 -7.34
C CYS A 73 11.45 -5.12 -7.11
N LEU A 74 11.65 -6.34 -7.61
CA LEU A 74 10.73 -7.46 -7.37
C LEU A 74 10.68 -7.82 -5.88
N LEU A 75 11.85 -7.93 -5.23
CA LEU A 75 11.93 -8.21 -3.80
C LEU A 75 11.29 -7.10 -2.96
N LEU A 76 11.55 -5.84 -3.29
CA LEU A 76 10.92 -4.69 -2.63
C LEU A 76 9.40 -4.74 -2.77
N TYR A 77 8.90 -4.98 -3.99
CA TYR A 77 7.47 -5.08 -4.25
C TYR A 77 6.81 -6.18 -3.41
N LEU A 78 7.40 -7.38 -3.39
CA LEU A 78 6.93 -8.48 -2.56
C LEU A 78 6.96 -8.12 -1.07
N ALA A 79 8.02 -7.46 -0.60
CA ALA A 79 8.14 -7.03 0.79
C ALA A 79 7.03 -6.04 1.19
N ILE A 80 6.68 -5.09 0.31
CA ILE A 80 5.59 -4.12 0.55
C ILE A 80 4.24 -4.84 0.65
N VAL A 81 3.96 -5.75 -0.29
CA VAL A 81 2.69 -6.50 -0.31
C VAL A 81 2.58 -7.38 0.93
N ILE A 82 3.63 -8.16 1.24
CA ILE A 82 3.65 -9.05 2.42
C ILE A 82 3.51 -8.23 3.71
N GLY A 83 4.26 -7.13 3.85
CA GLY A 83 4.18 -6.24 5.01
C GLY A 83 2.77 -5.67 5.21
N THR A 84 2.09 -5.29 4.12
CA THR A 84 0.71 -4.80 4.20
C THR A 84 -0.27 -5.88 4.62
N VAL A 85 -0.13 -7.10 4.10
CA VAL A 85 -0.98 -8.25 4.51
C VAL A 85 -0.77 -8.58 5.99
N ILE A 86 0.49 -8.59 6.45
CA ILE A 86 0.81 -8.79 7.87
C ILE A 86 0.13 -7.72 8.72
N MET A 87 0.23 -6.44 8.33
CA MET A 87 -0.40 -5.36 9.09
C MET A 87 -1.93 -5.49 9.10
N GLY A 88 -2.54 -5.86 7.97
CA GLY A 88 -3.98 -6.17 7.90
C GLY A 88 -4.39 -7.32 8.81
N PHE A 89 -3.56 -8.36 8.93
CA PHE A 89 -3.78 -9.45 9.87
C PHE A 89 -3.71 -8.98 11.33
N PHE A 90 -2.72 -8.13 11.68
CA PHE A 90 -2.63 -7.53 13.00
C PHE A 90 -3.88 -6.69 13.33
N VAL A 91 -4.36 -5.86 12.40
CA VAL A 91 -5.58 -5.06 12.60
C VAL A 91 -6.79 -5.97 12.84
N ARG A 92 -6.95 -7.04 12.05
CA ARG A 92 -8.04 -8.01 12.24
C ARG A 92 -7.93 -8.76 13.55
N TRP A 93 -6.71 -9.12 13.96
CA TRP A 93 -6.47 -9.79 15.23
C TRP A 93 -6.81 -8.86 16.41
N MET A 94 -6.36 -7.61 16.34
CA MET A 94 -6.63 -6.58 17.34
C MET A 94 -8.12 -6.25 17.45
N ALA A 95 -8.83 -6.14 16.31
CA ALA A 95 -10.28 -5.94 16.30
C ALA A 95 -11.04 -7.09 16.99
N ARG A 96 -10.57 -8.34 16.85
CA ARG A 96 -11.15 -9.49 17.58
C ARG A 96 -10.80 -9.49 19.07
N ALA A 97 -9.61 -9.00 19.43
CA ALA A 97 -9.19 -8.89 20.84
C ALA A 97 -9.96 -7.78 21.58
N PHE A 98 -10.38 -6.74 20.87
CA PHE A 98 -11.22 -5.64 21.37
C PHE A 98 -12.71 -5.84 21.09
N ASP A 99 -13.14 -7.02 20.65
CA ASP A 99 -14.55 -7.41 20.62
C ASP A 99 -15.00 -7.64 22.07
N VAL A 100 -15.04 -6.53 22.82
CA VAL A 100 -15.60 -6.45 24.16
C VAL A 100 -17.09 -6.29 23.95
N ARG A 101 -17.80 -7.34 24.37
CA ARG A 101 -19.21 -7.41 24.76
C ARG A 101 -20.01 -6.11 24.78
#